data_AF-A0A059WYW2-F1
#
_entry.id   AF-A0A059WYW2-F1
#
_cell.length_a   1.000
_cell.length_b   1.000
_cell.length_c   1.000
_cell.angle_alpha   90.00
_cell.angle_beta   90.00
_cell.angle_gamma   90.00
#
_symmetry.space_group_name_H-M   'P 1'
#
loop_
_entity.id
_entity.type
_entity.pdbx_description
1 polymer ?
#
loop_
_entity_poly.entity_id
_entity_poly.type
_entity_poly.pdbx_seq_one_letter_code
_entity_poly.pdbx_strand_id
1 'polypeptide(L)'
;MAGLDHMPLAVADLQKATATYRSLGFSIKPGRLHSNGIENNNIKFRDGSGIELITASHGVDALTTTYRHLLETAEGPAFFALHVRDTGKLIKALQQNAIAYSGTGDLIELNAPALNFLFLVADNRSPTDRPEHFEHRNGASAMIRVWIALSDDHELRRLRY
;
A
#
# COMPACT_ATOMS: atom_id res chain seq x y z
N MET A 1 -9.97 14.73 5.87
CA MET A 1 -10.28 13.33 6.19
C MET A 1 -9.37 12.45 5.37
N ALA A 2 -8.82 11.40 5.98
CA ALA A 2 -8.02 10.39 5.29
C ALA A 2 -8.92 9.23 4.82
N GLY A 3 -8.60 8.61 3.69
CA GLY A 3 -9.28 7.41 3.18
C GLY A 3 -8.29 6.26 2.97
N LEU A 4 -8.78 5.03 2.86
CA LEU A 4 -7.92 3.89 2.45
C LEU A 4 -7.49 4.11 1.00
N ASP A 5 -6.21 3.94 0.70
CA ASP A 5 -5.67 4.20 -0.64
C ASP A 5 -5.16 2.92 -1.31
N HIS A 6 -4.12 2.28 -0.77
CA HIS A 6 -3.81 0.91 -1.19
C HIS A 6 -3.04 0.13 -0.15
N MET A 7 -2.97 -1.19 -0.35
CA MET A 7 -2.18 -2.09 0.46
C MET A 7 -1.23 -2.88 -0.46
N PRO A 8 0.07 -2.57 -0.44
CA PRO A 8 1.08 -3.44 -1.00
C PRO A 8 1.08 -4.81 -0.31
N LEU A 9 0.83 -5.85 -1.10
CA LEU A 9 0.83 -7.25 -0.72
C LEU A 9 2.07 -7.91 -1.34
N ALA A 10 3.06 -8.20 -0.51
CA ALA A 10 4.25 -8.92 -0.93
C ALA A 10 3.88 -10.35 -1.35
N VAL A 11 4.23 -10.71 -2.58
CA VAL A 11 4.03 -12.05 -3.15
C VAL A 11 5.36 -12.61 -3.65
N ALA A 12 5.58 -13.90 -3.51
CA ALA A 12 6.82 -14.56 -3.94
C ALA A 12 6.86 -14.76 -5.45
N ASP A 13 5.69 -14.97 -6.07
CA ASP A 13 5.53 -15.12 -7.52
C ASP A 13 4.35 -14.26 -7.99
N LEU A 14 4.66 -13.17 -8.69
CA LEU A 14 3.68 -12.21 -9.16
C LEU A 14 2.71 -12.83 -10.17
N GLN A 15 3.17 -13.74 -11.04
CA GLN A 15 2.34 -14.39 -12.04
C GLN A 15 1.34 -15.33 -11.38
N LYS A 16 1.81 -16.16 -10.44
CA LYS A 16 0.96 -17.07 -9.67
C LYS A 16 -0.06 -16.31 -8.84
N ALA A 17 0.35 -15.27 -8.11
CA ALA A 17 -0.57 -14.43 -7.35
C ALA A 17 -1.61 -13.78 -8.26
N THR A 18 -1.19 -13.24 -9.41
CA THR A 18 -2.09 -12.65 -10.41
C THR A 18 -3.12 -13.66 -10.91
N ALA A 19 -2.72 -14.90 -11.19
CA ALA A 19 -3.63 -15.96 -11.61
C ALA A 19 -4.63 -16.32 -10.50
N THR A 20 -4.18 -16.41 -9.25
CA THR A 20 -5.03 -16.64 -8.07
C THR A 20 -6.07 -15.54 -7.91
N TYR A 21 -5.69 -14.26 -7.94
CA TYR A 21 -6.66 -13.17 -7.79
C TYR A 21 -7.61 -13.06 -8.98
N ARG A 22 -7.17 -13.40 -10.21
CA ARG A 22 -8.08 -13.54 -11.36
C ARG A 22 -9.11 -14.64 -11.17
N SER A 23 -8.70 -15.81 -10.66
CA SER A 23 -9.64 -16.92 -10.42
C SER A 23 -10.65 -16.60 -9.32
N LEU A 24 -10.27 -15.76 -8.36
CA LEU A 24 -11.18 -15.17 -7.36
C LEU A 24 -12.10 -14.08 -7.92
N GLY A 25 -12.01 -13.78 -9.22
CA GLY A 25 -12.90 -12.86 -9.93
C GLY A 25 -12.46 -11.40 -9.91
N PHE A 26 -11.23 -11.09 -9.48
CA PHE A 26 -10.71 -9.73 -9.60
C PHE A 26 -10.19 -9.44 -11.01
N SER A 27 -10.56 -8.28 -11.56
CA SER A 27 -9.81 -7.65 -12.64
C SER A 27 -8.44 -7.20 -12.15
N ILE A 28 -7.43 -7.35 -13.02
CA ILE A 28 -6.04 -7.04 -12.74
C ILE A 28 -5.55 -6.02 -13.75
N LYS A 29 -5.13 -4.87 -13.25
CA LYS A 29 -4.38 -3.87 -14.01
C LYS A 29 -2.89 -4.24 -13.98
N PRO A 30 -2.25 -4.43 -15.14
CA PRO A 30 -0.80 -4.62 -15.21
C PRO A 30 -0.06 -3.43 -14.59
N GLY A 31 0.94 -3.72 -13.77
CA GLY A 31 1.86 -2.71 -13.27
C GLY A 31 3.09 -2.55 -14.18
N ARG A 32 4.25 -2.29 -13.58
CA ARG A 32 5.51 -2.11 -14.31
C ARG A 32 6.69 -2.76 -13.59
N LEU A 33 7.73 -3.09 -14.36
CA LEU A 33 9.05 -3.39 -13.82
C LEU A 33 9.78 -2.07 -13.52
N HIS A 34 10.26 -1.91 -12.29
CA HIS A 34 11.04 -0.77 -11.83
C HIS A 34 12.54 -1.07 -11.99
N SER A 35 13.35 -0.02 -12.06
CA SER A 35 14.81 -0.14 -12.23
C SER A 35 15.51 -0.88 -11.10
N ASN A 36 14.93 -0.91 -9.90
CA ASN A 36 15.42 -1.64 -8.74
C ASN A 36 14.93 -3.09 -8.67
N GLY A 37 14.21 -3.58 -9.70
CA GLY A 37 13.76 -4.96 -9.77
C GLY A 37 12.44 -5.25 -9.03
N ILE A 38 11.74 -4.22 -8.55
CA ILE A 38 10.34 -4.34 -8.15
C ILE A 38 9.48 -4.54 -9.39
N GLU A 39 8.54 -5.46 -9.31
CA GLU A 39 7.44 -5.58 -10.26
C GLU A 39 6.11 -5.72 -9.51
N ASN A 40 5.04 -5.22 -10.13
CA ASN A 40 3.73 -5.18 -9.50
C ASN A 40 2.57 -5.42 -10.48
N ASN A 41 1.43 -5.79 -9.92
CA ASN A 41 0.11 -5.79 -10.56
C ASN A 41 -0.90 -5.24 -9.57
N ASN A 42 -1.98 -4.67 -10.08
CA ASN A 42 -2.90 -3.90 -9.26
C ASN A 42 -4.33 -4.45 -9.34
N ILE A 43 -4.97 -4.57 -8.19
CA ILE A 43 -6.42 -4.70 -8.04
C ILE A 43 -6.92 -3.32 -7.64
N LYS A 44 -7.64 -2.63 -8.54
CA LYS A 44 -8.09 -1.24 -8.35
C LYS A 44 -9.59 -1.20 -8.12
N PHE A 45 -10.04 -0.46 -7.12
CA PHE A 45 -11.44 -0.32 -6.78
C PHE A 45 -11.99 1.06 -7.18
N ARG A 46 -13.31 1.15 -7.40
CA ARG A 46 -13.97 2.37 -7.93
C ARG A 46 -13.86 3.56 -6.98
N ASP A 47 -13.78 3.31 -5.68
CA ASP A 47 -13.57 4.36 -4.67
C ASP A 47 -12.15 4.95 -4.67
N GLY A 48 -11.23 4.37 -5.45
CA GLY A 48 -9.82 4.73 -5.53
C GLY A 48 -8.92 3.83 -4.69
N SER A 49 -9.49 2.99 -3.83
CA SER A 49 -8.71 2.06 -3.02
C SER A 49 -8.13 0.91 -3.87
N GLY A 50 -7.20 0.11 -3.33
CA GLY A 50 -6.69 -1.04 -4.07
C GLY A 50 -5.71 -1.94 -3.33
N ILE A 51 -5.45 -3.11 -3.90
CA ILE A 51 -4.39 -4.01 -3.47
C ILE A 51 -3.32 -4.02 -4.56
N GLU A 52 -2.07 -3.82 -4.18
CA GLU A 52 -0.94 -3.92 -5.08
C GLU A 52 -0.23 -5.25 -4.82
N LEU A 53 -0.36 -6.20 -5.75
CA LEU A 53 0.45 -7.41 -5.73
C LEU A 53 1.86 -7.02 -6.15
N ILE A 54 2.84 -7.19 -5.27
CA ILE A 54 4.19 -6.66 -5.49
C ILE A 54 5.24 -7.69 -5.10
N THR A 55 6.32 -7.75 -5.86
CA THR A 55 7.48 -8.56 -5.53
C THR A 55 8.78 -7.84 -5.86
N ALA A 56 9.86 -8.28 -5.22
CA ALA A 56 11.21 -7.86 -5.51
C ALA A 56 12.07 -9.12 -5.72
N SER A 57 12.78 -9.19 -6.83
CA SER A 57 13.64 -10.34 -7.14
C SER A 57 14.88 -10.40 -6.22
N HIS A 58 15.45 -9.24 -5.90
CA HIS A 58 16.67 -9.09 -5.08
C HIS A 58 16.61 -7.80 -4.26
N GLY A 59 17.38 -7.72 -3.16
CA GLY A 59 17.52 -6.49 -2.38
C GLY A 59 18.58 -5.57 -2.99
N VAL A 60 18.15 -4.46 -3.59
CA VAL A 60 19.00 -3.45 -4.24
C VAL A 60 19.09 -2.17 -3.40
N ASP A 61 17.99 -1.84 -2.72
CA ASP A 61 17.81 -0.68 -1.86
C ASP A 61 17.03 -1.08 -0.59
N ALA A 62 16.74 -0.12 0.29
CA ALA A 62 16.02 -0.38 1.54
C ALA A 62 14.64 -1.01 1.29
N LEU A 63 13.88 -0.50 0.32
CA LEU A 63 12.51 -0.96 0.04
C LEU A 63 12.49 -2.40 -0.49
N THR A 64 13.32 -2.69 -1.48
CA THR A 64 13.47 -4.06 -2.02
C THR A 64 14.01 -5.01 -0.97
N THR A 65 14.93 -4.57 -0.12
CA THR A 65 15.42 -5.37 1.02
C THR A 65 14.30 -5.69 2.00
N THR A 66 13.42 -4.74 2.31
CA THR A 66 12.23 -4.99 3.13
C THR A 66 11.32 -6.03 2.49
N TYR A 67 11.01 -5.93 1.20
CA TYR A 67 10.22 -6.94 0.51
C TYR A 67 10.88 -8.33 0.54
N ARG A 68 12.20 -8.41 0.32
CA ARG A 68 12.92 -9.68 0.38
C ARG A 68 12.83 -10.31 1.77
N HIS A 69 13.03 -9.53 2.82
CA HIS A 69 12.97 -10.03 4.19
C HIS A 69 11.57 -10.52 4.58
N LEU A 70 10.51 -9.80 4.15
CA LEU A 70 9.14 -10.26 4.34
C LEU A 70 8.92 -11.63 3.68
N LEU A 71 9.34 -11.76 2.41
CA LEU A 71 9.18 -12.97 1.61
C LEU A 71 10.03 -14.16 2.09
N GLU A 72 11.06 -13.94 2.91
CA GLU A 72 11.78 -15.03 3.61
C GLU A 72 10.92 -15.73 4.67
N THR A 73 9.94 -15.00 5.22
CA THR A 73 9.05 -15.52 6.26
C THR A 73 7.72 -15.99 5.67
N ALA A 74 7.02 -15.11 4.94
CA ALA A 74 5.73 -15.39 4.31
C ALA A 74 5.34 -14.32 3.27
N GLU A 75 4.45 -14.70 2.36
CA GLU A 75 3.67 -13.71 1.59
C GLU A 75 2.69 -12.97 2.51
N GLY A 76 2.38 -11.71 2.22
CA GLY A 76 1.42 -10.96 3.02
C GLY A 76 1.46 -9.44 2.86
N PRO A 77 0.58 -8.70 3.58
CA PRO A 77 0.59 -7.25 3.57
C PRO A 77 1.95 -6.73 4.05
N ALA A 78 2.61 -5.95 3.20
CA ALA A 78 3.91 -5.35 3.51
C ALA A 78 3.75 -3.97 4.13
N PHE A 79 2.83 -3.19 3.55
CA PHE A 79 2.56 -1.82 3.92
C PHE A 79 1.07 -1.53 3.77
N PHE A 80 0.66 -0.36 4.25
CA PHE A 80 -0.68 0.14 4.06
C PHE A 80 -0.64 1.66 3.85
N ALA A 81 -1.41 2.16 2.89
CA ALA A 81 -1.44 3.56 2.49
C ALA A 81 -2.79 4.22 2.79
N LEU A 82 -2.72 5.44 3.31
CA LEU A 82 -3.85 6.35 3.46
C LEU A 82 -3.75 7.50 2.46
N HIS A 83 -4.87 7.83 1.80
CA HIS A 83 -4.96 9.06 1.04
C HIS A 83 -5.33 10.21 1.97
N VAL A 84 -4.59 11.33 1.90
CA VAL A 84 -4.88 12.54 2.69
C VAL A 84 -5.13 13.74 1.79
N ARG A 85 -6.34 14.31 1.87
CA ARG A 85 -6.75 15.50 1.10
C ARG A 85 -6.04 16.79 1.53
N ASP A 86 -5.62 16.89 2.79
CA ASP A 86 -4.97 18.09 3.36
C ASP A 86 -3.65 17.67 4.01
N THR A 87 -2.61 17.56 3.19
CA THR A 87 -1.25 17.17 3.60
C THR A 87 -0.63 18.20 4.56
N GLY A 88 -1.04 19.47 4.47
CA GLY A 88 -0.61 20.52 5.38
C GLY A 88 -1.08 20.30 6.82
N LYS A 89 -2.36 19.93 7.01
CA LYS A 89 -2.89 19.55 8.34
C LYS A 89 -2.22 18.31 8.89
N LEU A 90 -1.98 17.29 8.06
CA LEU A 90 -1.27 16.09 8.45
C LEU A 90 0.15 16.39 8.93
N ILE A 91 0.93 17.14 8.15
CA ILE A 91 2.30 17.51 8.52
C ILE A 91 2.32 18.26 9.86
N LYS A 92 1.39 19.20 10.08
CA LYS A 92 1.24 19.89 11.37
C LYS A 92 0.98 18.90 12.51
N ALA A 93 0.09 17.93 12.33
CA ALA A 93 -0.22 16.93 13.34
C ALA A 93 0.99 16.01 13.64
N LEU A 94 1.73 15.59 12.62
CA LEU A 94 2.96 14.79 12.79
C LEU A 94 4.02 15.56 13.58
N GLN A 95 4.24 16.84 13.24
CA GLN A 95 5.17 17.72 13.95
C GLN A 95 4.75 17.96 15.40
N GLN A 96 3.48 18.24 15.66
CA GLN A 96 2.93 18.46 17.01
C GLN A 96 3.09 17.24 17.92
N ASN A 97 3.09 16.04 17.35
CA ASN A 97 3.23 14.78 18.09
C ASN A 97 4.66 14.21 18.09
N ALA A 98 5.63 14.94 17.53
CA ALA A 98 7.01 14.51 17.37
C ALA A 98 7.16 13.14 16.65
N ILE A 99 6.30 12.88 15.66
CA ILE A 99 6.36 11.67 14.83
C ILE A 99 7.29 11.94 13.66
N ALA A 100 8.37 11.16 13.55
CA ALA A 100 9.33 11.28 12.46
C ALA A 100 8.70 10.87 11.13
N TYR A 101 8.97 11.63 10.07
CA TYR A 101 8.49 11.36 8.71
C TYR A 101 9.48 11.86 7.65
N SER A 102 9.37 11.35 6.43
CA SER A 102 10.10 11.79 5.23
C SER A 102 9.14 12.06 4.09
N GLY A 103 9.61 12.79 3.08
CA GLY A 103 8.80 13.14 1.91
C GLY A 103 7.98 14.40 2.07
N THR A 104 7.37 14.84 0.97
CA THR A 104 6.54 16.04 0.86
C THR A 104 5.51 15.84 -0.24
N GLY A 105 4.35 16.48 -0.15
CA GLY A 105 3.36 16.46 -1.23
C GLY A 105 2.71 15.09 -1.37
N ASP A 106 3.05 14.38 -2.45
CA ASP A 106 2.33 13.20 -2.95
C ASP A 106 2.68 11.88 -2.26
N LEU A 107 3.81 11.84 -1.53
CA LEU A 107 4.23 10.69 -0.74
C LEU A 107 4.85 11.19 0.57
N ILE A 108 4.32 10.68 1.68
CA ILE A 108 4.84 10.90 3.03
C ILE A 108 5.02 9.53 3.68
N GLU A 109 6.24 9.24 4.12
CA GLU A 109 6.59 8.00 4.80
C GLU A 109 6.76 8.28 6.29
N LEU A 110 6.22 7.41 7.15
CA LEU A 110 6.42 7.51 8.59
C LEU A 110 7.70 6.77 8.98
N ASN A 111 8.61 7.47 9.64
CA ASN A 111 9.90 6.94 10.08
C ASN A 111 9.89 6.46 11.54
N ALA A 112 8.74 6.56 12.21
CA ALA A 112 8.56 5.97 13.53
C ALA A 112 8.50 4.43 13.41
N PRO A 113 9.34 3.66 14.11
CA PRO A 113 9.40 2.20 13.96
C PRO A 113 8.05 1.49 14.16
N ALA A 114 7.20 2.02 15.04
CA ALA A 114 5.86 1.46 15.29
C ALA A 114 4.84 1.76 14.18
N LEU A 115 5.19 2.60 13.19
CA LEU A 115 4.29 3.10 12.14
C LEU A 115 4.92 3.03 10.74
N ASN A 116 6.11 2.47 10.59
CA ASN A 116 6.83 2.44 9.29
C ASN A 116 6.18 1.53 8.24
N PHE A 117 5.17 0.75 8.62
CA PHE A 117 4.28 0.04 7.70
C PHE A 117 3.23 0.97 7.07
N LEU A 118 3.03 2.18 7.60
CA LEU A 118 2.03 3.15 7.15
C LEU A 118 2.71 4.29 6.39
N PHE A 119 2.18 4.59 5.20
CA PHE A 119 2.57 5.74 4.39
C PHE A 119 1.33 6.47 3.87
N LEU A 120 1.52 7.70 3.40
CA LEU A 120 0.43 8.56 2.95
C LEU A 120 0.68 9.04 1.54
N VAL A 121 -0.38 9.06 0.73
CA VAL A 121 -0.29 9.43 -0.68
C VAL A 121 -1.38 10.40 -1.13
N ALA A 122 -1.14 11.10 -2.24
CA ALA A 122 -2.10 12.05 -2.79
C ALA A 122 -3.22 11.43 -3.63
N ASP A 123 -2.99 10.36 -4.38
CA ASP A 123 -4.06 9.57 -5.04
C ASP A 123 -3.45 8.28 -5.62
N ASN A 124 -4.12 7.14 -5.43
CA ASN A 124 -3.78 5.89 -6.10
C ASN A 124 -4.18 5.85 -7.59
N ARG A 125 -5.06 6.76 -8.03
CA ARG A 125 -5.53 6.80 -9.42
C ARG A 125 -4.38 7.10 -10.36
N SER A 126 -4.38 6.39 -11.48
CA SER A 126 -3.32 6.44 -12.46
C SER A 126 -3.87 6.90 -13.81
N PRO A 127 -3.11 7.69 -14.59
CA PRO A 127 -3.51 8.07 -15.95
C PRO A 127 -3.75 6.88 -16.89
N THR A 128 -3.24 5.69 -16.55
CA THR A 128 -3.43 4.45 -17.32
C THR A 128 -4.59 3.61 -16.82
N ASP A 129 -5.37 4.10 -15.85
CA ASP A 129 -6.59 3.44 -15.43
C ASP A 129 -7.62 3.44 -16.56
N ARG A 130 -8.36 2.34 -16.66
CA ARG A 130 -9.41 2.13 -17.65
C ARG A 130 -10.61 1.47 -16.97
N PRO A 131 -11.83 1.62 -17.50
CA PRO A 131 -13.04 1.07 -16.89
C PRO A 131 -12.92 -0.41 -16.52
N GLU A 132 -12.31 -1.23 -17.39
CA GLU A 132 -12.13 -2.67 -17.17
C GLU A 132 -11.29 -3.01 -15.93
N HIS A 133 -10.41 -2.10 -15.49
CA HIS A 133 -9.58 -2.31 -14.30
C HIS A 133 -10.39 -2.28 -13.00
N PHE A 134 -11.59 -1.68 -13.03
CA PHE A 134 -12.49 -1.54 -11.88
C PHE A 134 -13.72 -2.47 -11.94
N GLU A 135 -13.79 -3.32 -12.97
CA GLU A 135 -14.91 -4.24 -13.21
C GLU A 135 -14.56 -5.64 -12.73
N HIS A 136 -14.76 -5.93 -11.44
CA HIS A 136 -14.49 -7.25 -10.88
C HIS A 136 -15.71 -8.17 -11.02
N ARG A 137 -15.50 -9.39 -11.51
CA ARG A 137 -16.56 -10.43 -11.64
C ARG A 137 -17.12 -10.88 -10.29
N ASN A 138 -16.34 -10.75 -9.23
CA ASN A 138 -16.77 -11.07 -7.87
C ASN A 138 -17.57 -9.94 -7.19
N GLY A 139 -17.80 -8.81 -7.87
CA GLY A 139 -18.57 -7.69 -7.35
C GLY A 139 -17.85 -6.81 -6.33
N ALA A 140 -16.59 -7.08 -6.00
CA ALA A 140 -15.81 -6.21 -5.12
C ALA A 140 -15.65 -4.81 -5.73
N SER A 141 -15.79 -3.75 -4.93
CA SER A 141 -15.77 -2.37 -5.43
C SER A 141 -15.04 -1.37 -4.55
N ALA A 142 -14.53 -1.80 -3.40
CA ALA A 142 -13.87 -0.97 -2.39
C ALA A 142 -13.11 -1.83 -1.38
N MET A 143 -12.03 -1.29 -0.81
CA MET A 143 -11.53 -1.68 0.50
C MET A 143 -12.26 -0.84 1.55
N ILE A 144 -12.89 -1.50 2.52
CA ILE A 144 -13.70 -0.78 3.53
C ILE A 144 -12.99 -0.63 4.87
N ARG A 145 -12.12 -1.58 5.23
CA ARG A 145 -11.42 -1.65 6.52
C ARG A 145 -10.11 -2.43 6.36
N VAL A 146 -9.11 -2.04 7.15
CA VAL A 146 -7.87 -2.79 7.37
C VAL A 146 -7.76 -3.07 8.87
N TRP A 147 -7.50 -4.32 9.23
CA TRP A 147 -7.29 -4.73 10.61
C TRP A 147 -5.80 -4.93 10.84
N ILE A 148 -5.25 -4.23 11.82
CA ILE A 148 -3.83 -4.29 12.16
C ILE A 148 -3.71 -5.02 13.49
N ALA A 149 -2.99 -6.13 13.50
CA ALA A 149 -2.67 -6.88 14.71
C ALA A 149 -1.25 -6.50 15.15
N LEU A 150 -1.16 -5.57 16.11
CA LEU A 150 0.12 -5.20 16.72
C LEU A 150 0.31 -5.91 18.06
N SER A 151 1.54 -6.29 18.36
CA SER A 151 1.93 -6.75 19.70
C SER A 151 1.95 -5.59 20.72
N ASP A 152 2.12 -4.35 20.25
CA ASP A 152 2.04 -3.11 21.04
C ASP A 152 1.39 -2.00 20.18
N ASP A 153 0.32 -1.39 20.67
CA ASP A 153 -0.44 -0.34 19.98
C ASP A 153 -0.30 1.05 20.60
N HIS A 154 0.64 1.26 21.53
CA HIS A 154 0.80 2.53 22.26
C HIS A 154 0.94 3.75 21.34
N GLU A 155 1.84 3.70 20.37
CA GLU A 155 2.05 4.81 19.42
C GLU A 155 0.84 5.04 18.49
N LEU A 156 0.12 3.97 18.10
CA LEU A 156 -1.13 4.12 17.35
C LEU A 156 -2.22 4.80 18.18
N ARG A 157 -2.28 4.57 19.49
CA ARG A 157 -3.25 5.24 20.37
C ARG A 157 -2.98 6.74 20.48
N ARG A 158 -1.72 7.17 20.40
CA ARG A 158 -1.36 8.61 20.40
C ARG A 158 -1.86 9.36 19.15
N LEU A 159 -2.16 8.63 18.07
CA LEU A 159 -2.76 9.17 16.85
C LEU A 159 -4.30 9.25 16.92
N ARG A 160 -4.94 8.62 17.92
CA ARG A 160 -6.37 8.74 18.16
C ARG A 160 -6.60 10.03 18.94
N TYR A 161 -7.14 11.04 18.26
CA TYR A 161 -7.69 12.25 18.87
C TYR A 161 -8.65 11.92 20.02
#